data_AF-A0A1I8NBG7-F1
#
_entry.id   AF-A0A1I8NBG7-F1
#
_cell.length_a   1.000
_cell.length_b   1.000
_cell.length_c   1.000
_cell.angle_alpha   90.00
_cell.angle_beta   90.00
_cell.angle_gamma   90.00
#
_symmetry.space_group_name_H-M   'P 1'
#
loop_
_entity.id
_entity.type
_entity.pdbx_description
1 polymer ?
#
loop_
_entity_poly.entity_id
_entity_poly.type
_entity_poly.pdbx_seq_one_letter_code
_entity_poly.pdbx_strand_id
1 'polypeptide(L)'
;MISTMNILFAICAVVCIFRVQDVVGGATEEQMWAAGGLMRDVCLPKFPKVTKEIADGIRAGNLPNEKDAKCYVNCILEMMQTMKKGKFLYEASLKQVEILMPDHYKEEYRAGLAKCKDVAVGVKNNCEAAYTIFTCLRGEITKFVFP
;
A
#
# COMPACT_ATOMS: atom_id res chain seq x y z
N MET A 1 -52.32 -15.89 -1.50
CA MET A 1 -51.24 -16.13 -0.51
C MET A 1 -49.85 -16.09 -1.15
N ILE A 2 -49.59 -16.85 -2.23
CA ILE A 2 -48.28 -16.88 -2.92
C ILE A 2 -47.90 -15.51 -3.55
N SER A 3 -48.88 -14.81 -4.14
CA SER A 3 -48.63 -13.51 -4.78
C SER A 3 -48.23 -12.41 -3.79
N THR A 4 -48.82 -12.37 -2.60
CA THR A 4 -48.51 -11.38 -1.56
C THR A 4 -47.10 -11.56 -0.99
N MET A 5 -46.63 -12.81 -0.87
CA MET A 5 -45.29 -13.14 -0.38
C MET A 5 -44.20 -12.77 -1.38
N ASN A 6 -44.46 -12.95 -2.68
CA ASN A 6 -43.54 -12.53 -3.75
C ASN A 6 -43.44 -11.00 -3.86
N ILE A 7 -44.54 -10.29 -3.66
CA ILE A 7 -44.57 -8.82 -3.63
C ILE A 7 -43.76 -8.30 -2.43
N LEU A 8 -43.90 -8.93 -1.25
CA LEU A 8 -43.14 -8.55 -0.06
C LEU A 8 -41.63 -8.79 -0.23
N PHE A 9 -41.24 -9.92 -0.85
CA PHE A 9 -39.84 -10.20 -1.18
C PHE A 9 -39.27 -9.21 -2.20
N ALA A 10 -40.03 -8.86 -3.23
CA ALA A 10 -39.62 -7.88 -4.22
C ALA A 10 -39.45 -6.49 -3.59
N ILE A 11 -40.35 -6.08 -2.70
CA ILE A 11 -40.25 -4.80 -1.97
C ILE A 11 -39.01 -4.81 -1.05
N CYS A 12 -38.75 -5.88 -0.29
CA CYS A 12 -37.53 -6.00 0.52
C CYS A 12 -36.25 -5.95 -0.33
N ALA A 13 -36.20 -6.66 -1.45
CA ALA A 13 -35.05 -6.66 -2.35
C ALA A 13 -34.81 -5.26 -2.94
N VAL A 14 -35.87 -4.58 -3.37
CA VAL A 14 -35.81 -3.22 -3.90
C VAL A 14 -35.37 -2.22 -2.82
N VAL A 15 -35.88 -2.33 -1.59
CA VAL A 15 -35.45 -1.49 -0.46
C VAL A 15 -33.98 -1.75 -0.12
N CYS A 16 -33.50 -3.00 -0.11
CA CYS A 16 -32.08 -3.31 0.10
C CYS A 16 -31.19 -2.70 -0.99
N ILE A 17 -31.61 -2.74 -2.25
CA ILE A 17 -30.88 -2.14 -3.38
C ILE A 17 -30.84 -0.60 -3.26
N PHE A 18 -31.94 0.04 -2.85
CA PHE A 18 -32.00 1.49 -2.65
C PHE A 18 -31.29 1.99 -1.37
N ARG A 19 -30.92 1.10 -0.44
CA ARG A 19 -30.11 1.44 0.75
C ARG A 19 -28.61 1.34 0.51
N VAL A 20 -28.18 0.90 -0.68
CA VAL A 20 -26.77 0.98 -1.11
C VAL A 20 -26.51 2.34 -1.75
N GLN A 21 -26.83 3.43 -1.05
CA GLN A 21 -26.44 4.77 -1.49
C GLN A 21 -25.09 5.10 -0.84
N ASP A 22 -24.08 5.17 -1.71
CA ASP A 22 -22.79 5.85 -1.56
C ASP A 22 -22.02 5.55 -0.26
N VAL A 23 -21.35 4.39 -0.22
CA VAL A 23 -20.16 4.24 0.64
C VAL A 23 -19.04 5.06 0.01
N VAL A 24 -19.04 6.37 0.28
CA VAL A 24 -17.83 7.20 0.14
C VAL A 24 -17.00 6.96 1.39
N GLY A 25 -16.17 5.93 1.34
CA GLY A 25 -15.24 5.61 2.41
C GLY A 25 -13.91 5.20 1.80
N GLY A 26 -12.92 6.11 1.81
CA GLY A 26 -11.52 5.70 1.70
C GLY A 26 -11.15 4.75 2.85
N ALA A 27 -10.02 4.04 2.72
CA ALA A 27 -9.56 3.17 3.79
C ALA A 27 -9.41 3.94 5.11
N THR A 28 -9.82 3.33 6.22
CA THR A 28 -9.51 3.90 7.54
C THR A 28 -8.02 3.74 7.85
N GLU A 29 -7.48 4.56 8.75
CA GLU A 29 -6.09 4.39 9.20
C GLU A 29 -5.85 3.00 9.81
N GLU A 30 -6.82 2.46 10.54
CA GLU A 30 -6.74 1.10 11.09
C GLU A 30 -6.63 0.05 9.99
N GLN A 31 -7.40 0.17 8.91
CA GLN A 31 -7.34 -0.73 7.75
C GLN A 31 -6.01 -0.62 7.01
N MET A 32 -5.52 0.61 6.81
CA MET A 32 -4.20 0.87 6.22
C MET A 32 -3.09 0.17 7.01
N TRP A 33 -3.08 0.34 8.33
CA TRP A 33 -2.08 -0.26 9.20
C TRP A 33 -2.22 -1.78 9.33
N ALA A 34 -3.45 -2.30 9.33
CA ALA A 34 -3.69 -3.74 9.33
C ALA A 34 -3.17 -4.41 8.04
N ALA A 35 -3.43 -3.80 6.88
CA ALA A 35 -2.89 -4.27 5.61
C ALA A 35 -1.34 -4.24 5.60
N GLY A 36 -0.74 -3.19 6.14
CA GLY A 36 0.70 -3.11 6.35
C GLY A 36 1.23 -4.22 7.26
N GLY A 37 0.57 -4.48 8.39
CA GLY A 37 0.91 -5.58 9.30
C GLY A 37 1.03 -6.92 8.58
N LEU A 38 0.09 -7.24 7.70
CA LEU A 38 0.14 -8.47 6.89
C LEU A 38 1.36 -8.52 5.96
N MET A 39 1.70 -7.41 5.31
CA MET A 39 2.90 -7.35 4.45
C MET A 39 4.18 -7.55 5.27
N ARG A 40 4.24 -6.93 6.46
CA ARG A 40 5.35 -7.07 7.40
C ARG A 40 5.48 -8.51 7.87
N ASP A 41 4.39 -9.17 8.26
CA ASP A 41 4.39 -10.56 8.72
C ASP A 41 4.87 -11.54 7.64
N VAL A 42 4.57 -11.27 6.37
CA VAL A 42 5.04 -12.09 5.24
C VAL A 42 6.52 -11.84 4.92
N CYS A 43 6.98 -10.60 5.03
CA CYS A 43 8.33 -10.22 4.60
C CYS A 43 9.39 -10.38 5.69
N LEU A 44 9.09 -10.09 6.95
CA LEU A 44 10.07 -10.11 8.04
C LEU A 44 10.78 -11.48 8.19
N PRO A 45 10.08 -12.64 8.15
CA PRO A 45 10.73 -13.94 8.28
C PRO A 45 11.68 -14.29 7.12
N LYS A 46 11.57 -13.60 5.97
CA LYS A 46 12.43 -13.83 4.80
C LYS A 46 13.81 -13.16 4.95
N PHE A 47 13.97 -12.22 5.89
CA PHE A 47 15.19 -11.44 6.08
C PHE A 47 15.62 -11.48 7.54
N PRO A 48 16.27 -12.57 8.00
CA PRO A 48 16.56 -12.80 9.42
C PRO A 48 17.50 -11.76 10.06
N LYS A 49 18.23 -10.98 9.25
CA LYS A 49 19.06 -9.87 9.74
C LYS A 49 18.28 -8.57 9.98
N VAL A 50 17.03 -8.50 9.52
CA VAL A 50 16.12 -7.37 9.79
C VAL A 50 15.37 -7.70 11.07
N THR A 51 15.86 -7.20 12.20
CA THR A 51 15.15 -7.33 13.47
C THR A 51 13.88 -6.47 13.49
N LYS A 52 13.01 -6.65 14.49
CA LYS A 52 11.81 -5.82 14.63
C LYS A 52 12.16 -4.35 14.74
N GLU A 53 13.23 -4.02 15.48
CA GLU A 53 13.74 -2.67 15.70
C GLU A 53 14.25 -2.05 14.39
N ILE A 54 14.95 -2.83 13.55
CA ILE A 54 15.37 -2.36 12.23
C ILE A 54 14.14 -2.09 11.36
N ALA A 55 13.16 -3.01 11.34
CA ALA A 55 11.93 -2.82 10.58
C ALA A 55 11.11 -1.62 11.08
N ASP A 56 11.08 -1.34 12.39
CA ASP A 56 10.46 -0.14 12.97
C ASP A 56 11.21 1.14 12.56
N GLY A 57 12.54 1.08 12.48
CA GLY A 57 13.36 2.13 11.89
C GLY A 57 13.01 2.40 10.42
N ILE A 58 12.86 1.34 9.62
CA ILE A 58 12.44 1.43 8.21
C ILE A 58 11.04 2.05 8.11
N ARG A 59 10.09 1.65 8.96
CA ARG A 59 8.75 2.28 9.04
C ARG A 59 8.82 3.78 9.34
N ALA A 60 9.78 4.22 10.15
CA ALA A 60 10.04 5.65 10.41
C ALA A 60 10.82 6.37 9.28
N GLY A 61 11.17 5.66 8.19
CA GLY A 61 11.93 6.21 7.07
C GLY A 61 13.44 6.01 7.16
N ASN A 62 13.95 5.37 8.22
CA ASN A 62 15.37 5.10 8.42
C ASN A 62 15.72 3.75 7.82
N LEU A 63 16.10 3.73 6.55
CA LEU A 63 16.50 2.52 5.84
C LEU A 63 18.02 2.34 5.85
N PRO A 64 18.57 1.34 6.58
CA PRO A 64 20.00 1.05 6.56
C PRO A 64 20.47 0.66 5.16
N ASN A 65 21.71 1.03 4.83
CA ASN A 65 22.35 0.66 3.57
C ASN A 65 22.90 -0.79 3.60
N GLU A 66 22.04 -1.73 4.01
CA GLU A 66 22.38 -3.14 4.20
C GLU A 66 21.54 -4.02 3.26
N LYS A 67 22.13 -5.08 2.71
CA LYS A 67 21.49 -5.92 1.69
C LYS A 67 20.10 -6.42 2.12
N ASP A 68 19.99 -6.98 3.31
CA ASP A 68 18.74 -7.57 3.80
C ASP A 68 17.66 -6.50 4.06
N ALA A 69 18.06 -5.32 4.55
CA ALA A 69 17.14 -4.20 4.76
C ALA A 69 16.57 -3.68 3.42
N LYS A 70 17.41 -3.53 2.40
CA LYS A 70 16.97 -3.17 1.04
C LYS A 70 16.03 -4.22 0.45
N CYS A 71 16.36 -5.49 0.62
CA CYS A 71 15.54 -6.57 0.08
C CYS A 71 14.23 -6.77 0.85
N TYR A 72 14.19 -6.46 2.15
CA TYR A 72 12.96 -6.37 2.94
C TYR A 72 12.02 -5.32 2.38
N VAL A 73 12.54 -4.13 2.07
CA VAL A 73 11.75 -3.08 1.40
C VAL A 73 11.25 -3.53 0.03
N ASN A 74 12.10 -4.16 -0.79
CA ASN A 74 11.67 -4.74 -2.07
C ASN A 74 10.54 -5.77 -1.89
N CYS A 75 10.63 -6.65 -0.89
CA CYS A 75 9.58 -7.63 -0.61
C CYS A 75 8.23 -6.96 -0.32
N ILE A 76 8.22 -5.92 0.52
CA ILE A 76 6.98 -5.21 0.86
C ILE A 76 6.42 -4.49 -0.37
N LEU A 77 7.26 -3.83 -1.18
CA LEU A 77 6.81 -3.16 -2.40
C LEU A 77 6.30 -4.14 -3.46
N GLU A 78 6.86 -5.35 -3.54
CA GLU A 78 6.31 -6.43 -4.38
C GLU A 78 4.99 -6.99 -3.83
N MET A 79 4.86 -7.16 -2.50
CA MET A 79 3.60 -7.56 -1.85
C MET A 79 2.48 -6.52 -2.06
N MET A 80 2.83 -5.23 -2.00
CA MET A 80 1.93 -4.11 -2.29
C MET A 80 1.64 -3.96 -3.79
N GLN A 81 2.32 -4.72 -4.65
CA GLN A 81 2.19 -4.63 -6.11
C GLN A 81 2.60 -3.26 -6.70
N THR A 82 3.46 -2.52 -6.00
CA THR A 82 4.02 -1.23 -6.43
C THR A 82 5.38 -1.41 -7.11
N MET A 83 6.01 -2.57 -6.91
CA MET A 83 7.19 -3.01 -7.65
C MET A 83 7.02 -4.43 -8.20
N LYS A 84 7.74 -4.72 -9.27
CA LYS A 84 7.86 -6.09 -9.80
C LYS A 84 9.21 -6.26 -10.50
N LYS A 85 10.03 -7.21 -10.05
CA LYS A 85 11.35 -7.50 -10.65
C LYS A 85 12.21 -6.24 -10.80
N GLY A 86 12.29 -5.43 -9.75
CA GLY A 86 13.08 -4.20 -9.71
C GLY A 86 12.51 -3.02 -10.51
N LYS A 87 11.34 -3.17 -11.14
CA LYS A 87 10.65 -2.06 -11.82
C LYS A 87 9.59 -1.47 -10.92
N PHE A 88 9.62 -0.16 -10.75
CA PHE A 88 8.55 0.60 -10.09
C PHE A 88 7.34 0.72 -11.01
N LEU A 89 6.16 0.47 -10.47
CA LEU A 89 4.89 0.44 -11.21
C LEU A 89 4.07 1.66 -10.80
N TYR A 90 4.34 2.81 -11.43
CA TYR A 90 3.71 4.10 -11.08
C TYR A 90 2.19 4.04 -11.07
N GLU A 91 1.57 3.59 -12.17
CA GLU A 91 0.10 3.49 -12.27
C GLU A 91 -0.52 2.52 -11.26
N ALA A 92 0.17 1.41 -10.97
CA ALA A 92 -0.28 0.48 -9.92
C ALA A 92 -0.15 1.12 -8.54
N SER A 93 0.90 1.89 -8.31
CA SER A 93 1.13 2.59 -7.05
C SER A 93 0.09 3.67 -6.79
N LEU A 94 -0.33 4.43 -7.81
CA LEU A 94 -1.46 5.36 -7.70
C LEU A 94 -2.74 4.62 -7.28
N LYS A 95 -3.03 3.46 -7.87
CA LYS A 95 -4.19 2.65 -7.47
C LYS A 95 -4.08 2.15 -6.03
N GLN A 96 -2.90 1.74 -5.58
CA GLN A 96 -2.68 1.33 -4.20
C GLN A 96 -2.89 2.50 -3.23
N VAL A 97 -2.54 3.74 -3.61
CA VAL A 97 -2.87 4.93 -2.83
C VAL A 97 -4.39 5.10 -2.71
N GLU A 98 -5.15 4.92 -3.80
CA GLU A 98 -6.61 5.02 -3.72
C GLU A 98 -7.25 3.95 -2.83
N ILE A 99 -6.70 2.74 -2.84
CA ILE A 99 -7.24 1.58 -2.13
C ILE A 99 -6.85 1.55 -0.65
N LEU A 100 -5.57 1.81 -0.35
CA LEU A 100 -5.00 1.55 0.97
C LEU A 100 -4.89 2.79 1.86
N MET A 101 -4.84 3.99 1.29
CA MET A 101 -4.58 5.21 2.05
C MET A 101 -5.89 5.93 2.41
N PRO A 102 -6.01 6.47 3.63
CA PRO A 102 -7.05 7.43 3.96
C PRO A 102 -6.94 8.69 3.11
N ASP A 103 -8.07 9.35 2.84
CA ASP A 103 -8.14 10.44 1.85
C ASP A 103 -7.16 11.59 2.12
N HIS A 104 -6.89 11.89 3.39
CA HIS A 104 -5.99 12.97 3.79
C HIS A 104 -4.49 12.67 3.61
N TYR A 105 -4.12 11.46 3.16
CA TYR A 105 -2.76 11.11 2.73
C TYR A 105 -2.60 11.19 1.20
N LYS A 106 -3.69 11.01 0.44
CA LYS A 106 -3.62 10.63 -0.97
C LYS A 106 -2.94 11.68 -1.86
N GLU A 107 -3.24 12.96 -1.69
CA GLU A 107 -2.65 14.01 -2.53
C GLU A 107 -1.13 14.09 -2.40
N GLU A 108 -0.62 14.05 -1.17
CA GLU A 108 0.82 14.07 -0.92
C GLU A 108 1.50 12.84 -1.54
N TYR A 109 0.90 11.67 -1.37
CA TYR A 109 1.40 10.44 -1.97
C TYR A 109 1.40 10.48 -3.50
N ARG A 110 0.32 10.96 -4.14
CA ARG A 110 0.29 11.14 -5.60
C ARG A 110 1.43 12.04 -6.09
N ALA A 111 1.66 13.17 -5.40
CA ALA A 111 2.73 14.10 -5.73
C ALA A 111 4.12 13.46 -5.54
N GLY A 112 4.35 12.76 -4.43
CA GLY A 112 5.62 12.06 -4.16
C GLY A 112 5.89 10.96 -5.19
N LEU A 113 4.91 10.12 -5.51
CA LEU A 113 5.04 9.09 -6.53
C LEU A 113 5.37 9.68 -7.91
N ALA A 114 4.76 10.81 -8.28
CA ALA A 114 5.01 11.48 -9.55
C ALA A 114 6.47 11.96 -9.68
N LYS A 115 7.05 12.46 -8.59
CA LYS A 115 8.46 12.90 -8.54
C LYS A 115 9.44 11.74 -8.55
N CYS A 116 9.08 10.61 -7.95
CA CYS A 116 9.97 9.46 -7.77
C CYS A 116 9.85 8.38 -8.86
N LYS A 117 8.89 8.47 -9.78
CA LYS A 117 8.56 7.37 -10.70
C LYS A 117 9.74 6.83 -11.53
N ASP A 118 10.69 7.69 -11.89
CA ASP A 118 11.80 7.34 -12.78
C ASP A 118 13.16 7.19 -12.07
N VAL A 119 13.25 7.42 -10.75
CA VAL A 119 14.57 7.49 -10.06
C VAL A 119 15.33 6.15 -10.04
N ALA A 120 14.63 5.03 -10.18
CA ALA A 120 15.23 3.70 -10.22
C ALA A 120 15.41 3.15 -11.64
N VAL A 121 15.15 3.94 -12.69
CA VAL A 121 15.35 3.49 -14.08
C VAL A 121 16.83 3.15 -14.31
N GLY A 122 17.08 1.95 -14.83
CA GLY A 122 18.43 1.46 -15.10
C GLY A 122 19.13 0.79 -13.90
N VAL A 123 18.54 0.83 -12.71
CA VAL A 123 19.07 0.10 -11.55
C VAL A 123 18.83 -1.40 -11.73
N LYS A 124 19.92 -2.18 -11.84
CA LYS A 124 19.85 -3.61 -12.20
C LYS A 124 19.42 -4.53 -11.06
N ASN A 125 19.77 -4.18 -9.83
CA ASN A 125 19.44 -5.00 -8.66
C ASN A 125 18.08 -4.58 -8.10
N ASN A 126 17.17 -5.54 -7.90
CA ASN A 126 15.81 -5.26 -7.43
C ASN A 126 15.79 -4.56 -6.07
N CYS A 127 16.62 -5.00 -5.12
CA CYS A 127 16.69 -4.42 -3.79
C CYS A 127 17.29 -3.01 -3.82
N GLU A 128 18.27 -2.74 -4.69
CA GLU A 128 18.80 -1.39 -4.90
C GLU A 128 17.77 -0.47 -5.57
N ALA A 129 16.98 -0.98 -6.51
CA ALA A 129 15.89 -0.22 -7.12
C ALA A 129 14.84 0.16 -6.07
N ALA A 130 14.46 -0.79 -5.22
CA ALA A 130 13.53 -0.55 -4.11
C ALA A 130 14.08 0.46 -3.09
N TYR A 131 15.37 0.35 -2.72
CA TYR A 131 16.05 1.33 -1.88
C TYR A 131 16.00 2.73 -2.50
N THR A 132 16.28 2.85 -3.80
CA THR A 132 16.27 4.14 -4.52
C THR A 132 14.88 4.78 -4.52
N ILE A 133 13.83 4.00 -4.78
CA ILE A 133 12.43 4.48 -4.72
C ILE A 133 12.06 4.88 -3.29
N PHE A 134 12.38 4.05 -2.30
CA PHE A 134 12.08 4.32 -0.89
C PHE A 134 12.72 5.63 -0.42
N THR A 135 14.01 5.82 -0.70
CA THR A 135 14.74 7.02 -0.29
C THR A 135 14.17 8.28 -0.95
N CYS A 136 13.78 8.20 -2.23
CA CYS A 136 13.10 9.31 -2.90
C CYS A 136 11.76 9.63 -2.24
N LEU A 137 10.89 8.63 -2.07
CA LEU A 137 9.56 8.83 -1.47
C LEU A 137 9.66 9.38 -0.05
N ARG A 138 10.66 8.92 0.73
CA ARG A 138 10.90 9.45 2.07
C ARG A 138 11.25 10.94 2.06
N GLY A 139 11.97 11.41 1.05
CA GLY A 139 12.31 12.83 0.87
C GLY A 139 11.13 13.69 0.43
N GLU A 140 10.14 13.11 -0.25
CA GLU A 140 9.02 13.84 -0.84
C GLU A 140 7.72 13.82 -0.01
N ILE A 141 7.60 12.89 0.94
CA ILE A 141 6.36 12.68 1.72
C ILE A 141 6.62 13.01 3.20
N THR A 142 5.84 13.94 3.75
CA THR A 142 5.93 14.34 5.16
C THR A 142 5.26 13.32 6.08
N LYS A 143 4.06 12.84 5.75
CA LYS A 143 3.35 11.79 6.49
C LYS A 143 3.75 10.41 5.97
N PHE A 144 5.03 10.07 6.12
CA PHE A 144 5.57 8.83 5.59
C PHE A 144 5.02 7.61 6.32
N VAL A 145 4.41 6.70 5.55
CA VAL A 145 3.84 5.42 5.96
C VAL A 145 4.54 4.32 5.19
N PHE A 146 5.08 3.36 5.92
CA PHE A 146 5.62 2.12 5.39
C PHE A 146 5.32 0.97 6.38
N PRO A 147 4.93 -0.23 5.90
CA PRO A 147 4.64 -1.40 6.74
C PRO A 147 5.76 -1.80 7.74
#